data_AF-A0A7J9GLL2-F1
#
_entry.id   AF-A0A7J9GLL2-F1
#
_cell.length_a   1.000
_cell.length_b   1.000
_cell.length_c   1.000
_cell.angle_alpha   90.00
_cell.angle_beta   90.00
_cell.angle_gamma   90.00
#
_symmetry.space_group_name_H-M   'P 1'
#
loop_
_entity.id
_entity.type
_entity.pdbx_description
1 polymer ?
#
loop_
_entity_poly.entity_id
_entity_poly.type
_entity_poly.pdbx_seq_one_letter_code
_entity_poly.pdbx_strand_id
1 'polypeptide(L)' 'MSQATSSFTPIMHPYGTPQAVKVLDSMSEEVPEDSLLYFFSLRLLLNKDKRIMFLSINPKIRFLWLKTEMEDS' A
#
# COMPACT_ATOMS: atom_id res chain seq x y z
N MET A 1 -16.74 36.22 13.78
CA MET A 1 -16.55 35.12 12.82
C MET A 1 -15.17 34.56 13.06
N SER A 2 -15.07 33.35 13.62
CA SER A 2 -13.77 32.73 13.90
C SER A 2 -13.45 31.79 12.75
N GLN A 3 -12.54 32.21 11.89
CA GLN A 3 -11.98 31.37 10.83
C GLN A 3 -11.07 30.34 11.49
N ALA A 4 -11.64 29.18 11.85
CA ALA A 4 -10.87 28.01 12.21
C ALA A 4 -10.20 27.49 10.93
N THR A 5 -8.99 27.97 10.66
CA THR A 5 -8.07 27.30 9.74
C THR A 5 -7.77 25.94 10.34
N SER A 6 -8.52 24.94 9.90
CA SER A 6 -8.13 23.54 10.01
C SER A 6 -6.75 23.44 9.38
N SER A 7 -5.72 23.37 10.23
CA SER A 7 -4.37 23.05 9.82
C SER A 7 -4.43 21.63 9.29
N PHE A 8 -4.65 21.51 7.98
CA PHE A 8 -4.55 20.26 7.25
C PHE A 8 -3.06 19.92 7.24
N THR A 9 -2.56 19.40 8.35
CA THR A 9 -1.28 18.71 8.38
C THR A 9 -1.44 17.60 7.35
N PRO A 10 -0.71 17.64 6.21
CA PRO A 10 -0.69 16.48 5.35
C PRO A 10 -0.20 15.37 6.28
N ILE A 11 -1.00 14.33 6.48
CA ILE A 11 -0.49 13.10 7.09
C ILE A 11 0.57 12.65 6.11
N MET A 12 1.81 13.07 6.37
CA MET A 12 2.96 12.72 5.59
C MET A 12 3.07 11.23 5.82
N HIS A 13 2.66 10.47 4.81
CA HIS A 13 2.68 9.02 4.84
C HIS A 13 4.06 8.64 5.39
N PRO A 14 4.15 7.90 6.51
CA PRO A 14 5.39 7.79 7.30
C PRO A 14 6.59 7.26 6.49
N TYR A 15 6.31 6.74 5.30
CA TYR A 15 7.28 6.37 4.30
C TYR A 15 6.84 6.96 2.95
N GLY A 16 7.66 7.85 2.37
CA GLY A 16 7.56 8.14 0.94
C GLY A 16 7.78 6.86 0.13
N THR A 17 7.29 6.80 -1.10
CA THR A 17 7.38 5.60 -1.95
C THR A 17 8.77 4.95 -1.96
N PRO A 18 9.91 5.68 -2.06
CA PRO A 18 11.24 5.07 -2.00
C PRO A 18 11.55 4.37 -0.67
N GLN A 19 11.07 4.92 0.45
CA GLN A 19 11.32 4.34 1.77
C GLN A 19 10.45 3.10 2.00
N ALA A 20 9.22 3.09 1.49
CA ALA A 20 8.34 1.93 1.56
C ALA A 20 8.86 0.76 0.71
N VAL A 21 9.46 1.05 -0.45
CA VAL A 21 10.11 0.03 -1.29
C VAL A 21 11.31 -0.57 -0.57
N LYS A 22 12.19 0.25 0.04
CA LYS A 22 13.30 -0.26 0.87
C LYS A 22 12.85 -1.18 2.00
N VAL A 23 11.72 -0.86 2.65
CA VAL A 23 11.15 -1.70 3.71
C VAL A 23 10.66 -3.02 3.12
N LEU A 24 10.00 -3.01 1.96
CA LEU A 24 9.60 -4.24 1.25
C LEU A 24 10.82 -5.09 0.87
N ASP A 25 11.86 -4.49 0.29
CA ASP A 25 13.10 -5.19 -0.10
C ASP A 25 13.82 -5.81 1.11
N SER A 26 13.74 -5.15 2.28
CA SER A 26 14.34 -5.68 3.51
C SER A 26 13.62 -6.91 4.08
N MET A 27 12.41 -7.23 3.59
CA MET A 27 11.63 -8.40 3.99
C MET A 27 11.79 -9.57 2.99
N SER A 28 12.90 -9.61 2.23
CA SER A 28 13.12 -10.63 1.19
C SER A 28 13.04 -12.08 1.68
N GLU A 29 13.27 -12.34 2.98
CA GLU A 29 13.13 -13.67 3.57
C GLU A 29 11.64 -14.08 3.72
N GLU A 30 10.76 -13.15 4.08
CA GLU A 30 9.33 -13.39 4.24
C GLU A 30 8.52 -13.18 2.95
N VAL A 31 8.97 -12.25 2.11
CA VAL A 31 8.34 -11.85 0.85
C VAL A 31 9.42 -11.85 -0.24
N PRO A 32 9.70 -13.02 -0.85
CA PRO A 32 10.72 -13.14 -1.90
C PRO A 32 10.44 -12.18 -3.07
N GLU A 33 11.49 -11.58 -3.65
CA GLU A 33 11.37 -10.60 -4.75
C GLU A 33 10.70 -11.19 -6.01
N ASP A 34 10.81 -12.50 -6.20
CA ASP A 34 10.19 -13.24 -7.30
C ASP A 34 8.74 -13.65 -7.01
N SER A 35 8.23 -13.39 -5.80
CA SER A 35 6.88 -13.75 -5.41
C SER A 35 5.82 -12.80 -6.00
N LEU A 36 4.65 -13.35 -6.32
CA LEU A 36 3.48 -12.56 -6.72
C LEU A 36 3.09 -11.52 -5.64
N LEU A 37 3.31 -11.85 -4.36
CA LEU A 37 3.05 -10.94 -3.25
C LEU A 37 3.97 -9.71 -3.26
N TYR A 38 5.25 -9.89 -3.61
CA TYR A 38 6.19 -8.79 -3.78
C TYR A 38 5.72 -7.85 -4.91
N PHE A 39 5.41 -8.40 -6.08
CA PHE A 39 4.93 -7.62 -7.22
C PHE A 39 3.60 -6.89 -6.91
N PHE A 40 2.66 -7.57 -6.26
CA PHE A 40 1.41 -6.97 -5.83
C PHE A 40 1.64 -5.79 -4.87
N SER A 41 2.49 -5.99 -3.87
CA SER A 41 2.84 -4.95 -2.89
C SER A 41 3.52 -3.76 -3.56
N LEU A 42 4.46 -4.00 -4.47
CA LEU A 42 5.13 -2.96 -5.25
C LEU A 42 4.14 -2.16 -6.10
N ARG A 43 3.21 -2.82 -6.81
CA ARG A 43 2.15 -2.17 -7.60
C ARG A 43 1.27 -1.27 -6.73
N LEU A 44 0.90 -1.71 -5.52
CA LEU A 44 0.16 -0.88 -4.56
C LEU A 44 1.01 0.30 -4.07
N LEU A 45 2.28 0.11 -3.74
CA LEU A 45 3.15 1.19 -3.28
C LEU A 45 3.32 2.30 -4.33
N LEU A 46 3.46 1.92 -5.61
CA LEU A 46 3.64 2.83 -6.73
C LEU A 46 2.34 3.54 -7.15
N ASN A 47 1.16 2.92 -6.97
CA ASN A 47 -0.12 3.50 -7.34
C ASN A 47 -0.88 4.03 -6.10
N LYS A 48 -0.80 5.34 -5.89
CA LYS A 48 -1.43 6.03 -4.75
C LYS A 48 -2.93 5.74 -4.63
N ASP A 49 -3.67 5.79 -5.74
CA ASP A 49 -5.13 5.64 -5.70
C ASP A 49 -5.54 4.19 -5.38
N LYS A 50 -4.87 3.21 -6.01
CA LYS A 50 -5.07 1.79 -5.67
C LYS A 50 -4.69 1.50 -4.22
N ARG A 51 -3.61 2.10 -3.70
CA ARG A 51 -3.21 1.98 -2.29
C ARG A 51 -4.28 2.51 -1.36
N ILE A 52 -4.79 3.72 -1.60
CA ILE A 52 -5.84 4.33 -0.79
C ILE A 52 -7.10 3.47 -0.82
N MET A 53 -7.49 2.96 -1.99
CA MET A 53 -8.63 2.06 -2.13
C MET A 53 -8.42 0.75 -1.37
N PHE A 54 -7.27 0.11 -1.52
CA PHE A 54 -6.93 -1.14 -0.81
C PHE A 54 -6.95 -0.94 0.72
N LEU A 55 -6.44 0.19 1.21
CA LEU A 55 -6.43 0.52 2.63
C LEU A 55 -7.78 0.99 3.18
N SER A 56 -8.75 1.34 2.34
CA SER A 56 -10.10 1.79 2.78
C SER A 56 -11.14 0.66 2.81
N ILE A 57 -10.93 -0.41 2.04
CA ILE A 57 -11.83 -1.57 2.03
C ILE A 57 -11.66 -2.46 3.28
N ASN A 58 -12.70 -3.23 3.62
CA ASN A 58 -12.66 -4.14 4.77
C ASN A 58 -11.66 -5.30 4.55
N PRO A 59 -11.15 -5.93 5.63
CA PRO A 59 -10.14 -7.00 5.52
C PRO A 59 -10.58 -8.20 4.68
N LYS A 60 -11.88 -8.55 4.70
CA LYS A 60 -12.42 -9.67 3.93
C LYS A 60 -12.33 -9.42 2.42
N ILE A 61 -12.62 -8.20 1.98
CA ILE A 61 -12.51 -7.80 0.58
C ILE A 61 -11.04 -7.68 0.16
N ARG A 62 -10.15 -7.22 1.04
CA ARG A 62 -8.69 -7.21 0.76
C ARG A 62 -8.17 -8.61 0.48
N PHE A 63 -8.60 -9.58 1.29
CA PHE A 63 -8.22 -10.97 1.12
C PHE A 63 -8.71 -11.52 -0.22
N LEU A 64 -9.97 -11.26 -0.59
CA LEU A 64 -10.51 -11.69 -1.88
C LEU A 64 -9.77 -11.06 -3.06
N TRP A 65 -9.48 -9.76 -3.01
CA TRP A 65 -8.72 -9.09 -4.06
C TRP A 65 -7.31 -9.68 -4.19
N LEU A 66 -6.60 -9.85 -3.05
CA LEU A 66 -5.28 -10.46 -3.05
C LEU A 66 -5.30 -11.86 -3.67
N LYS A 67 -6.29 -12.67 -3.30
CA LYS A 67 -6.48 -14.02 -3.83
C LYS A 67 -6.65 -14.01 -5.36
N THR A 68 -7.51 -13.14 -5.88
CA THR A 68 -7.73 -13.01 -7.33
C THR A 68 -6.45 -12.61 -8.06
N GLU A 69 -5.69 -11.64 -7.55
CA GLU A 69 -4.43 -11.22 -8.19
C GLU A 69 -3.37 -12.31 -8.21
N MET A 70 -3.39 -13.21 -7.21
CA MET A 70 -2.49 -14.37 -7.13
C MET A 70 -2.92 -15.55 -8.01
N GLU A 71 -4.21 -15.70 -8.30
CA GLU A 71 -4.75 -16.78 -9.14
C GLU A 71 -4.76 -16.43 -10.63
N ASP A 72 -4.86 -15.15 -10.98
CA ASP A 72 -4.96 -14.65 -12.37
C ASP A 72 -3.60 -14.24 -12.99
N SER A 73 -2.48 -14.32 -12.25
CA SER A 73 -1.11 -13.98 -12.71
C SER A 73 -0.30 -15.22 -13.08
#